data_AF-A0A8H7HUR5-F1
#
_entry.id   AF-A0A8H7HUR5-F1
#
_cell.length_a   1.000
_cell.length_b   1.000
_cell.length_c   1.000
_cell.angle_alpha   90.00
_cell.angle_beta   90.00
_cell.angle_gamma   90.00
#
_symmetry.space_group_name_H-M   'P 1'
#
loop_
_entity.id
_entity.type
_entity.pdbx_description
1 polymer ?
#
loop_
_entity_poly.entity_id
_entity_poly.type
_entity_poly.pdbx_seq_one_letter_code
_entity_poly.pdbx_strand_id
1 'polypeptide(L)'
;MIIEGQSEQQPICLSGIKREEFEHLLGAMYHEDLASSSPMSKDTLLAIFRLADMWLLDEIRAATLKKLHPHFSSPMPLVQIEKLRFATRYNIPLWETEACMSLATRPAPLLPSETVELGPALTFSLMSARESIMRRRMRIAFGPESRWKCSDRSRGCSRQIITSFRSALMAETDQEHCLLVVEEETIFLDLTASFQAAWNESMARLRFKNRSKYPGLCDICIKSFSDGNGLGASSWLDYQSDVEIVRREMKP
;
A
#
# COMPACT_ATOMS: atom_id res chain seq x y z
N MET A 1 -20.70 33.89 -32.06
CA MET A 1 -20.52 32.65 -31.28
C MET A 1 -21.51 31.65 -31.86
N ILE A 2 -21.04 30.58 -32.50
CA ILE A 2 -21.93 29.53 -33.01
C ILE A 2 -22.31 28.68 -31.78
N ILE A 3 -23.61 28.52 -31.52
CA ILE A 3 -24.11 27.78 -30.37
C ILE A 3 -24.25 26.32 -30.81
N GLU A 4 -23.47 25.42 -30.22
CA GLU A 4 -23.57 23.98 -30.47
C GLU A 4 -24.83 23.38 -29.83
N GLY A 5 -25.27 22.22 -30.33
CA GLY A 5 -26.37 21.44 -29.76
C GLY A 5 -27.77 21.93 -30.14
N GLN A 6 -27.91 22.78 -31.16
CA GLN A 6 -29.22 23.31 -31.58
C GLN A 6 -29.96 22.44 -32.60
N SER A 7 -29.24 21.61 -33.37
CA SER A 7 -29.82 20.70 -34.36
C SER A 7 -28.89 19.53 -34.67
N GLU A 8 -29.38 18.56 -35.45
CA GLU A 8 -28.53 17.45 -35.94
C GLU A 8 -27.38 17.94 -36.83
N GLN A 9 -27.56 19.06 -37.53
CA GLN A 9 -26.52 19.67 -38.37
C GLN A 9 -25.54 20.52 -37.54
N GLN A 10 -25.87 20.78 -36.27
CA GLN A 10 -25.05 21.50 -35.29
C GLN A 10 -25.01 20.73 -33.96
N PRO A 11 -24.49 19.50 -33.94
CA PRO A 11 -24.46 18.69 -32.74
C PRO A 11 -23.44 19.21 -31.73
N ILE A 12 -23.52 18.73 -30.50
CA ILE A 12 -22.44 18.90 -29.52
C ILE A 12 -21.28 18.00 -29.93
N CYS A 13 -20.11 18.59 -30.20
CA CYS A 13 -18.95 17.83 -30.63
C CYS A 13 -18.10 17.40 -29.43
N LEU A 14 -18.07 16.09 -29.14
CA LEU A 14 -17.31 15.52 -28.03
C LEU A 14 -15.85 15.24 -28.43
N SER A 15 -15.06 16.30 -28.63
CA SER A 15 -13.65 16.17 -29.03
C SER A 15 -12.81 15.46 -27.97
N GLY A 16 -12.00 14.47 -28.38
CA GLY A 16 -11.10 13.73 -27.49
C GLY A 16 -11.74 12.55 -26.74
N ILE A 17 -13.01 12.24 -27.02
CA ILE A 17 -13.74 11.11 -26.44
C ILE A 17 -13.93 10.04 -27.50
N LYS A 18 -13.54 8.79 -27.22
CA LYS A 18 -13.80 7.68 -28.12
C LYS A 18 -15.27 7.27 -28.02
N ARG A 19 -15.85 6.85 -29.15
CA ARG A 19 -17.23 6.34 -29.20
C ARG A 19 -17.49 5.27 -28.13
N GLU A 20 -16.62 4.27 -28.04
CA GLU A 20 -16.73 3.16 -27.09
C GLU A 20 -16.76 3.63 -25.63
N GLU A 21 -15.96 4.63 -25.27
CA GLU A 21 -15.94 5.18 -23.90
C GLU A 21 -17.26 5.88 -23.58
N PHE A 22 -17.82 6.60 -24.55
CA PHE A 22 -19.12 7.26 -24.39
C PHE A 22 -20.27 6.24 -24.29
N GLU A 23 -20.25 5.19 -25.10
CA GLU A 23 -21.21 4.08 -25.02
C GLU A 23 -21.17 3.39 -23.66
N HIS A 24 -19.98 3.14 -23.09
CA HIS A 24 -19.86 2.60 -21.74
C HIS A 24 -20.50 3.50 -20.67
N LEU A 25 -20.32 4.82 -20.78
CA LEU A 25 -20.94 5.76 -19.85
C LEU A 25 -22.47 5.79 -20.02
N LEU A 26 -22.97 5.82 -21.25
CA LEU A 26 -24.42 5.72 -21.50
C LEU A 26 -25.00 4.42 -20.94
N GLY A 27 -24.27 3.32 -21.07
CA GLY A 27 -24.58 2.04 -20.42
C GLY A 27 -24.77 2.21 -18.93
N ALA A 28 -23.77 2.77 -18.25
CA ALA A 28 -23.83 3.05 -16.81
C ALA A 28 -24.95 4.02 -16.39
N MET A 29 -25.37 4.95 -17.25
CA MET A 29 -26.44 5.92 -16.96
C MET A 29 -27.84 5.35 -17.10
N TYR A 30 -28.08 4.55 -18.15
CA TYR A 30 -29.43 4.14 -18.57
C TYR A 30 -29.72 2.67 -18.31
N HIS A 31 -28.69 1.85 -18.19
CA HIS A 31 -28.79 0.45 -17.83
C HIS A 31 -28.20 0.31 -16.44
N GLU A 32 -28.88 -0.37 -15.52
CA GLU A 32 -28.45 -0.54 -14.12
C GLU A 32 -27.14 -1.37 -13.98
N ASP A 33 -26.27 -1.33 -14.98
CA ASP A 33 -24.99 -2.02 -15.13
C ASP A 33 -24.09 -1.76 -13.93
N LEU A 34 -24.09 -0.55 -13.36
CA LEU A 34 -23.34 -0.23 -12.14
C LEU A 34 -23.98 -0.75 -10.86
N ALA A 35 -25.27 -1.01 -10.83
CA ALA A 35 -25.95 -1.66 -9.70
C ALA A 35 -25.94 -3.19 -9.81
N SER A 36 -25.76 -3.72 -11.02
CA SER A 36 -25.66 -5.16 -11.29
C SER A 36 -24.44 -5.79 -10.63
N SER A 37 -24.54 -7.08 -10.28
CA SER A 37 -23.41 -7.88 -9.81
C SER A 37 -22.52 -8.40 -10.94
N SER A 38 -22.86 -8.08 -12.20
CA SER A 38 -22.11 -8.55 -13.36
C SER A 38 -20.67 -8.00 -13.36
N PRO A 39 -19.67 -8.86 -13.60
CA PRO A 39 -18.29 -8.42 -13.67
C PRO A 39 -18.10 -7.51 -14.89
N MET A 40 -17.40 -6.41 -14.69
CA MET A 40 -17.05 -5.45 -15.73
C MET A 40 -15.53 -5.41 -15.86
N SER A 41 -15.03 -5.18 -17.09
CA SER A 41 -13.59 -5.05 -17.30
C SER A 41 -13.05 -3.79 -16.62
N LYS A 42 -11.78 -3.83 -16.21
CA LYS A 42 -11.09 -2.68 -15.62
C LYS A 42 -11.08 -1.49 -16.58
N ASP A 43 -10.81 -1.73 -17.87
CA ASP A 43 -10.73 -0.68 -18.89
C ASP A 43 -12.07 0.01 -19.11
N THR A 44 -13.16 -0.75 -19.14
CA THR A 44 -14.53 -0.21 -19.20
C THR A 44 -14.82 0.68 -17.99
N LEU A 45 -14.50 0.21 -16.78
CA LEU A 45 -14.70 0.99 -15.55
C LEU A 45 -13.85 2.26 -15.52
N LEU A 46 -12.59 2.21 -15.98
CA LEU A 46 -11.72 3.38 -16.06
C LEU A 46 -12.26 4.41 -17.06
N ALA A 47 -12.81 3.98 -18.20
CA ALA A 47 -13.45 4.86 -19.18
C ALA A 47 -14.68 5.56 -18.58
N ILE A 48 -15.58 4.80 -17.94
CA ILE A 48 -16.77 5.35 -17.25
C ILE A 48 -16.34 6.35 -16.19
N PHE A 49 -15.37 5.98 -15.33
CA PHE A 49 -14.90 6.84 -14.25
C PHE A 49 -14.34 8.16 -14.79
N ARG A 50 -13.49 8.11 -15.82
CA ARG A 50 -12.88 9.31 -16.42
C ARG A 50 -13.92 10.27 -16.97
N LEU A 51 -14.93 9.76 -17.69
CA LEU A 51 -15.98 10.61 -18.24
C LEU A 51 -16.92 11.15 -17.14
N ALA A 52 -17.25 10.34 -16.14
CA ALA A 52 -18.03 10.77 -14.99
C ALA A 52 -17.32 11.86 -14.18
N ASP A 53 -16.01 11.75 -13.97
CA ASP A 53 -15.19 12.77 -13.31
C ASP A 53 -15.12 14.07 -14.14
N MET A 54 -14.88 13.95 -15.45
CA MET A 54 -14.80 15.08 -16.38
C MET A 54 -16.11 15.88 -16.48
N TRP A 55 -17.26 15.21 -16.36
CA TRP A 55 -18.58 15.83 -16.45
C TRP A 55 -19.30 15.98 -15.11
N LEU A 56 -18.58 15.80 -13.99
CA LEU A 56 -19.09 16.00 -12.63
C LEU A 56 -20.34 15.16 -12.31
N LEU A 57 -20.36 13.92 -12.80
CA LEU A 57 -21.41 12.94 -12.52
C LEU A 57 -21.08 12.17 -11.24
N ASP A 58 -21.22 12.82 -10.09
CA ASP A 58 -20.72 12.35 -8.80
C ASP A 58 -21.23 10.96 -8.39
N GLU A 59 -22.51 10.66 -8.63
CA GLU A 59 -23.11 9.36 -8.29
C GLU A 59 -22.50 8.22 -9.10
N ILE A 60 -22.32 8.43 -10.40
CA ILE A 60 -21.69 7.48 -11.31
C ILE A 60 -20.21 7.33 -10.97
N ARG A 61 -19.52 8.45 -10.73
CA ARG A 61 -18.12 8.45 -10.30
C ARG A 61 -17.94 7.60 -9.04
N ALA A 62 -18.79 7.79 -8.03
CA ALA A 62 -18.75 7.02 -6.79
C ALA A 62 -19.09 5.54 -6.97
N ALA A 63 -20.11 5.22 -7.77
CA ALA A 63 -20.51 3.84 -8.06
C ALA A 63 -19.42 3.08 -8.83
N THR A 64 -18.85 3.71 -9.87
CA THR A 64 -17.74 3.14 -10.64
C THR A 64 -16.49 2.98 -9.79
N LEU A 65 -16.19 3.90 -8.87
CA LEU A 65 -15.06 3.75 -7.95
C LEU A 65 -15.19 2.52 -7.05
N LYS A 66 -16.41 2.24 -6.56
CA LYS A 66 -16.69 1.02 -5.77
C LYS A 66 -16.43 -0.24 -6.60
N LYS A 67 -16.82 -0.25 -7.88
CA LYS A 67 -16.55 -1.36 -8.81
C LYS A 67 -15.08 -1.47 -9.21
N LEU A 68 -14.33 -0.37 -9.24
CA LEU A 68 -12.88 -0.38 -9.49
C LEU A 68 -12.09 -0.94 -8.32
N HIS A 69 -12.59 -0.82 -7.08
CA HIS A 69 -11.84 -1.18 -5.88
C HIS A 69 -11.22 -2.60 -5.92
N PRO A 70 -11.95 -3.67 -6.29
CA PRO A 70 -11.40 -5.02 -6.37
C PRO A 70 -10.23 -5.16 -7.36
N HIS A 71 -10.22 -4.37 -8.44
CA HIS A 71 -9.14 -4.37 -9.43
C HIS A 71 -7.83 -3.75 -8.92
N PHE A 72 -7.89 -3.08 -7.76
CA PHE A 72 -6.75 -2.46 -7.09
C PHE A 72 -6.45 -3.08 -5.70
N SER A 73 -7.10 -4.19 -5.36
CA SER A 73 -6.91 -4.87 -4.07
C SER A 73 -5.65 -5.74 -4.00
N SER A 74 -5.05 -6.09 -5.14
CA SER A 74 -3.84 -6.92 -5.18
C SER A 74 -2.65 -6.18 -4.58
N PRO A 75 -1.88 -6.81 -3.66
CA PRO A 75 -0.68 -6.19 -3.07
C PRO A 75 0.49 -6.09 -4.07
N MET A 76 0.34 -6.60 -5.30
CA MET A 76 1.38 -6.55 -6.30
C MET A 76 1.88 -5.12 -6.56
N PRO A 77 3.20 -4.89 -6.61
CA PRO A 77 3.76 -3.55 -6.76
C PRO A 77 3.21 -2.73 -7.92
N LEU A 78 3.11 -3.33 -9.11
CA LEU A 78 2.59 -2.65 -10.30
C LEU A 78 1.13 -2.19 -10.11
N VAL A 79 0.31 -3.00 -9.43
CA VAL A 79 -1.08 -2.64 -9.11
C VAL A 79 -1.13 -1.48 -8.11
N GLN A 80 -0.23 -1.47 -7.12
CA GLN A 80 -0.15 -0.38 -6.15
C GLN A 80 0.39 0.92 -6.77
N ILE A 81 1.33 0.84 -7.71
CA ILE A 81 1.80 1.99 -8.49
C ILE A 81 0.66 2.56 -9.33
N GLU A 82 -0.08 1.72 -10.02
CA GLU A 82 -1.25 2.13 -10.80
C GLU A 82 -2.33 2.76 -9.90
N LYS A 83 -2.60 2.15 -8.73
CA LYS A 83 -3.52 2.68 -7.72
C LYS A 83 -3.08 4.06 -7.24
N LEU A 84 -1.79 4.24 -6.94
CA LEU A 84 -1.23 5.50 -6.47
C LEU A 84 -1.40 6.60 -7.53
N ARG A 85 -1.01 6.33 -8.77
CA ARG A 85 -1.16 7.28 -9.89
C ARG A 85 -2.62 7.66 -10.12
N PHE A 86 -3.50 6.67 -10.14
CA PHE A 86 -4.94 6.89 -10.30
C PHE A 86 -5.49 7.76 -9.17
N ALA A 87 -5.16 7.41 -7.91
CA ALA A 87 -5.63 8.12 -6.74
C ALA A 87 -5.13 9.57 -6.68
N THR A 88 -3.85 9.82 -6.98
CA THR A 88 -3.30 11.19 -7.02
C THR A 88 -3.95 11.99 -8.16
N ARG A 89 -4.10 11.40 -9.37
CA ARG A 89 -4.71 12.08 -10.52
C ARG A 89 -6.13 12.53 -10.27
N TYR A 90 -6.93 11.69 -9.62
CA TYR A 90 -8.36 11.93 -9.40
C TYR A 90 -8.70 12.35 -7.96
N ASN A 91 -7.67 12.74 -7.19
CA ASN A 91 -7.79 13.19 -5.80
C ASN A 91 -8.63 12.23 -4.92
N ILE A 92 -8.11 11.02 -4.72
CA ILE A 92 -8.73 9.95 -3.92
C ILE A 92 -7.82 9.64 -2.71
N PRO A 93 -7.85 10.44 -1.64
CA PRO A 93 -6.82 10.42 -0.59
C PRO A 93 -6.69 9.08 0.15
N LEU A 94 -7.80 8.35 0.29
CA LEU A 94 -7.79 7.04 0.92
C LEU A 94 -6.94 6.04 0.12
N TRP A 95 -7.16 5.97 -1.19
CA TRP A 95 -6.42 5.04 -2.06
C TRP A 95 -4.96 5.46 -2.23
N GLU A 96 -4.70 6.76 -2.26
CA GLU A 96 -3.34 7.31 -2.28
C GLU A 96 -2.58 6.90 -1.02
N THR A 97 -3.19 7.08 0.17
CA THR A 97 -2.60 6.67 1.44
C THR A 97 -2.35 5.16 1.47
N GLU A 98 -3.33 4.34 1.09
CA GLU A 98 -3.21 2.88 1.07
C GLU A 98 -2.09 2.40 0.14
N ALA A 99 -2.05 2.92 -1.09
CA ALA A 99 -1.06 2.54 -2.09
C ALA A 99 0.35 2.97 -1.68
N CYS A 100 0.50 4.21 -1.22
CA CYS A 100 1.77 4.73 -0.74
C CYS A 100 2.24 3.96 0.51
N MET A 101 1.37 3.63 1.46
CA MET A 101 1.72 2.78 2.60
C MET A 101 2.23 1.40 2.17
N SER A 102 1.57 0.78 1.19
CA SER A 102 1.97 -0.52 0.67
C SER A 102 3.39 -0.46 0.07
N LEU A 103 3.67 0.55 -0.75
CA LEU A 103 4.96 0.73 -1.41
C LEU A 103 6.06 1.24 -0.45
N ALA A 104 5.74 2.17 0.44
CA ALA A 104 6.69 2.81 1.33
C ALA A 104 7.17 1.85 2.43
N THR A 105 6.33 0.92 2.87
CA THR A 105 6.69 -0.01 3.93
C THR A 105 7.37 -1.27 3.43
N ARG A 106 7.14 -1.68 2.17
CA ARG A 106 7.68 -2.96 1.65
C ARG A 106 9.20 -3.06 1.84
N PRO A 107 9.77 -4.26 2.08
CA PRO A 107 11.22 -4.39 2.25
C PRO A 107 12.02 -3.95 1.01
N ALA A 108 11.56 -4.36 -0.18
CA ALA A 108 12.24 -4.08 -1.43
C ALA A 108 12.34 -2.59 -1.79
N PRO A 109 13.47 -2.10 -2.30
CA PRO A 109 13.56 -0.77 -2.90
C PRO A 109 12.69 -0.67 -4.16
N LEU A 110 12.45 0.54 -4.65
CA LEU A 110 11.83 0.75 -5.97
C LEU A 110 12.78 0.29 -7.08
N LEU A 111 12.23 -0.43 -8.06
CA LEU A 111 12.89 -0.79 -9.29
C LEU A 111 12.91 0.41 -10.26
N PRO A 112 13.90 0.50 -11.17
CA PRO A 112 13.93 1.56 -12.17
C PRO A 112 12.67 1.62 -13.06
N SER A 113 12.06 0.48 -13.38
CA SER A 113 10.81 0.45 -14.14
C SER A 113 9.64 1.07 -13.36
N GLU A 114 9.61 0.88 -12.05
CA GLU A 114 8.57 1.42 -11.17
C GLU A 114 8.69 2.94 -11.03
N THR A 115 9.92 3.48 -10.96
CA THR A 115 10.14 4.92 -10.89
C THR A 115 9.77 5.63 -12.20
N VAL A 116 9.99 4.97 -13.34
CA VAL A 116 9.51 5.46 -14.65
C VAL A 116 7.98 5.57 -14.67
N GLU A 117 7.28 4.54 -14.18
CA GLU A 117 5.81 4.56 -14.14
C GLU A 117 5.25 5.61 -13.17
N LEU A 118 5.83 5.77 -11.98
CA LEU A 118 5.41 6.78 -11.00
C LEU A 118 5.70 8.21 -11.48
N GLY A 119 6.79 8.40 -12.20
CA GLY A 119 7.32 9.70 -12.53
C GLY A 119 8.04 10.38 -11.36
N PRO A 120 8.71 11.52 -11.61
CA PRO A 120 9.64 12.12 -10.64
C PRO A 120 8.98 12.59 -9.34
N ALA A 121 7.84 13.27 -9.43
CA ALA A 121 7.17 13.85 -8.27
C ALA A 121 6.68 12.78 -7.28
N LEU A 122 5.93 11.79 -7.77
CA LEU A 122 5.44 10.69 -6.93
C LEU A 122 6.58 9.83 -6.39
N THR A 123 7.63 9.61 -7.19
CA THR A 123 8.82 8.90 -6.74
C THR A 123 9.48 9.64 -5.57
N PHE A 124 9.64 10.96 -5.68
CA PHE A 124 10.24 11.77 -4.62
C PHE A 124 9.42 11.73 -3.32
N SER A 125 8.10 11.93 -3.39
CA SER A 125 7.22 11.88 -2.21
C SER A 125 7.21 10.48 -1.58
N LEU A 126 7.13 9.42 -2.39
CA LEU A 126 7.17 8.04 -1.91
C LEU A 126 8.49 7.70 -1.22
N MET A 127 9.63 8.12 -1.80
CA MET A 127 10.94 7.89 -1.19
C MET A 127 11.13 8.70 0.09
N SER A 128 10.60 9.93 0.15
CA SER A 128 10.60 10.75 1.37
C SER A 128 9.76 10.12 2.49
N ALA A 129 8.60 9.56 2.14
CA ALA A 129 7.77 8.78 3.06
C ALA A 129 8.51 7.55 3.59
N ARG A 130 9.11 6.77 2.69
CA ARG A 130 9.91 5.59 3.03
C ARG A 130 11.07 5.92 3.95
N GLU A 131 11.83 6.98 3.67
CA GLU A 131 12.93 7.44 4.53
C GLU A 131 12.43 7.88 5.90
N SER A 132 11.35 8.66 5.95
CA SER A 132 10.77 9.14 7.21
C SER A 132 10.26 8.01 8.09
N ILE A 133 9.58 7.01 7.50
CA ILE A 133 9.16 5.79 8.18
C ILE A 133 10.39 5.03 8.71
N MET A 134 11.41 4.85 7.86
CA MET A 134 12.62 4.12 8.24
C MET A 134 13.35 4.82 9.39
N ARG A 135 13.52 6.14 9.32
CA ARG A 135 14.15 6.95 10.37
C ARG A 135 13.39 6.86 11.69
N ARG A 136 12.05 6.87 11.65
CA ARG A 136 11.22 6.66 12.83
C ARG A 136 11.44 5.27 13.43
N ARG A 137 11.38 4.22 12.60
CA ARG A 137 11.59 2.84 13.04
C ARG A 137 13.00 2.62 13.61
N MET A 138 14.03 3.21 13.01
CA MET A 138 15.41 3.20 13.57
C MET A 138 15.48 3.85 14.94
N ARG A 139 14.80 4.99 15.17
CA ARG A 139 14.74 5.62 16.50
C ARG A 139 14.08 4.71 17.54
N ILE A 140 13.02 3.98 17.17
CA ILE A 140 12.37 3.02 18.05
C ILE A 140 13.29 1.82 18.33
N ALA A 141 13.99 1.31 17.31
CA ALA A 141 14.87 0.14 17.41
C ALA A 141 16.11 0.37 18.28
N PHE A 142 16.74 1.54 18.12
CA PHE A 142 18.07 1.82 18.66
C PHE A 142 18.08 2.95 19.71
N GLY A 143 16.98 3.67 19.87
CA GLY A 143 16.86 4.77 20.83
C GLY A 143 16.53 4.33 22.26
N PRO A 144 16.44 5.28 23.20
CA PRO A 144 16.11 5.00 24.62
C PRO A 144 14.71 4.39 24.82
N GLU A 145 13.84 4.57 23.82
CA GLU A 145 12.49 4.01 23.71
C GLU A 145 12.49 2.54 23.24
N SER A 146 13.66 1.96 22.91
CA SER A 146 13.80 0.57 22.49
C SER A 146 13.58 -0.41 23.67
N ARG A 147 12.37 -0.43 24.21
CA ARG A 147 11.96 -1.34 25.28
C ARG A 147 10.70 -2.09 24.88
N TRP A 148 10.84 -3.39 24.69
CA TRP A 148 9.70 -4.30 24.68
C TRP A 148 9.34 -4.69 26.12
N LYS A 149 8.09 -4.48 26.53
CA LYS A 149 7.61 -4.88 27.86
C LYS A 149 7.01 -6.28 27.79
N CYS A 150 7.75 -7.28 28.27
CA CYS A 150 7.21 -8.61 28.52
C CYS A 150 6.82 -8.75 30.00
N SER A 151 5.65 -9.30 30.27
CA SER A 151 5.23 -9.68 31.63
C SER A 151 6.07 -10.82 32.20
N ASP A 152 6.55 -11.73 31.35
CA ASP A 152 7.44 -12.82 31.71
C ASP A 152 8.91 -12.47 31.39
N ARG A 153 9.64 -11.99 32.40
CA ARG A 153 11.05 -11.59 32.27
C ARG A 153 12.01 -12.77 32.16
N SER A 154 11.59 -13.98 32.54
CA SER A 154 12.46 -15.16 32.61
C SER A 154 12.86 -15.70 31.24
N ARG A 155 12.04 -15.44 30.21
CA ARG A 155 12.23 -15.98 28.85
C ARG A 155 13.09 -15.12 27.93
N GLY A 156 13.51 -13.93 28.37
CA GLY A 156 14.29 -13.01 27.54
C GLY A 156 13.54 -12.49 26.30
N CYS A 157 12.20 -12.51 26.30
CA CYS A 157 11.37 -12.10 25.15
C CYS A 157 11.73 -10.70 24.64
N SER A 158 11.93 -9.76 25.56
CA SER A 158 12.28 -8.39 25.20
C SER A 158 13.57 -8.30 24.38
N ARG A 159 14.61 -9.04 24.79
CA ARG A 159 15.89 -9.06 24.07
C ARG A 159 15.71 -9.68 22.68
N GLN A 160 15.03 -10.83 22.60
CA GLN A 160 14.78 -11.51 21.33
C GLN A 160 14.05 -10.61 20.34
N ILE A 161 12.96 -9.96 20.77
CA ILE A 161 12.15 -9.10 19.92
C ILE A 161 12.94 -7.89 19.42
N ILE A 162 13.68 -7.22 20.31
CA ILE A 162 14.48 -6.06 19.92
C ILE A 162 15.59 -6.47 18.94
N THR A 163 16.26 -7.60 19.19
CA THR A 163 17.29 -8.12 18.28
C THR A 163 16.70 -8.44 16.92
N SER A 164 15.60 -9.19 16.85
CA SER A 164 14.91 -9.47 15.60
C SER A 164 14.48 -8.18 14.89
N PHE A 165 14.03 -7.18 15.66
CA PHE A 165 13.58 -5.92 15.08
C PHE A 165 14.71 -5.17 14.38
N ARG A 166 15.86 -5.11 15.04
CA ARG A 166 17.09 -4.51 14.51
C ARG A 166 17.59 -5.27 13.29
N SER A 167 17.64 -6.60 13.36
CA SER A 167 18.06 -7.44 12.22
C SER A 167 17.17 -7.21 11.00
N ALA A 168 15.86 -7.09 11.19
CA ALA A 168 14.95 -6.88 10.08
C ALA A 168 15.02 -5.48 9.46
N LEU A 169 15.28 -4.44 10.27
CA LEU A 169 15.54 -3.10 9.75
C LEU A 169 16.91 -2.97 9.07
N MET A 170 17.90 -3.71 9.53
CA MET A 170 19.25 -3.67 8.98
C MET A 170 19.50 -4.70 7.88
N ALA A 171 18.46 -5.44 7.47
CA ALA A 171 18.63 -6.43 6.42
C ALA A 171 19.02 -5.77 5.10
N GLU A 172 20.03 -6.35 4.47
CA GLU A 172 20.43 -5.97 3.13
C GLU A 172 19.42 -6.54 2.14
N THR A 173 18.54 -5.68 1.64
CA THR A 173 17.68 -6.05 0.52
C THR A 173 18.48 -5.93 -0.77
N ASP A 174 18.98 -7.07 -1.26
CA ASP A 174 19.37 -7.16 -2.66
C ASP A 174 18.15 -6.85 -3.55
N GLN A 175 18.34 -6.01 -4.57
CA GLN A 175 17.30 -5.62 -5.52
C GLN A 175 16.69 -6.84 -6.22
N GLU A 176 17.47 -7.90 -6.42
CA GLU A 176 17.01 -9.12 -7.09
C GLU A 176 16.28 -10.10 -6.15
N HIS A 177 16.63 -10.15 -4.86
CA HIS A 177 16.23 -11.29 -4.00
C HIS A 177 15.60 -10.93 -2.64
N CYS A 178 15.64 -9.66 -2.20
CA CYS A 178 15.10 -9.21 -0.91
C CYS A 178 15.40 -10.17 0.25
N LEU A 179 16.69 -10.40 0.46
CA LEU A 179 17.18 -11.37 1.43
C LEU A 179 17.31 -10.74 2.81
N LEU A 180 16.71 -11.36 3.80
CA LEU A 180 17.04 -11.10 5.20
C LEU A 180 18.08 -12.13 5.62
N VAL A 181 19.33 -11.71 5.77
CA VAL A 181 20.33 -12.55 6.41
C VAL A 181 20.21 -12.35 7.92
N VAL A 182 19.79 -13.40 8.64
CA VAL A 182 19.75 -13.36 10.11
C VAL A 182 20.54 -14.53 10.70
N GLU A 183 21.64 -14.19 11.39
CA GLU A 183 22.53 -15.16 12.01
C GLU A 183 22.97 -16.29 11.04
N GLU A 184 23.44 -15.96 9.83
CA GLU A 184 23.91 -16.92 8.80
C GLU A 184 22.80 -17.68 8.04
N GLU A 185 21.52 -17.32 8.22
CA GLU A 185 20.41 -17.88 7.44
C GLU A 185 19.81 -16.82 6.53
N THR A 186 19.65 -17.18 5.25
CA THR A 186 19.08 -16.31 4.23
C THR A 186 17.57 -16.54 4.14
N ILE A 187 16.78 -15.55 4.53
CA ILE A 187 15.32 -15.56 4.41
C ILE A 187 14.94 -14.80 3.14
N PHE A 188 14.35 -15.51 2.17
CA PHE A 188 13.77 -14.89 0.99
C PHE A 188 12.46 -14.21 1.36
N LEU A 189 12.38 -12.90 1.14
CA LEU A 189 11.11 -12.19 1.23
C LEU A 189 10.44 -12.19 -0.13
N ASP A 190 9.16 -12.55 -0.14
CA ASP A 190 8.33 -12.33 -1.30
C ASP A 190 8.23 -10.81 -1.57
N LEU A 191 8.63 -10.38 -2.77
CA LEU A 191 8.59 -8.99 -3.23
C LEU A 191 7.16 -8.42 -3.26
N THR A 192 6.16 -9.29 -3.24
CA THR A 192 4.74 -8.95 -3.18
C THR A 192 4.18 -8.96 -1.75
N ALA A 193 4.97 -9.44 -0.76
CA ALA A 193 4.56 -9.40 0.63
C ALA A 193 4.58 -7.96 1.15
N SER A 194 3.53 -7.59 1.88
CA SER A 194 3.57 -6.39 2.70
C SER A 194 4.73 -6.48 3.70
N PHE A 195 5.21 -5.33 4.18
CA PHE A 195 6.17 -5.31 5.29
C PHE A 195 5.73 -6.19 6.45
N GLN A 196 4.45 -6.14 6.81
CA GLN A 196 3.90 -6.93 7.91
C GLN A 196 3.97 -8.43 7.63
N ALA A 197 3.70 -8.87 6.40
CA ALA A 197 3.82 -10.28 6.03
C ALA A 197 5.28 -10.74 6.05
N ALA A 198 6.18 -9.97 5.41
CA ALA A 198 7.61 -10.19 5.44
C ALA A 198 8.16 -10.24 6.87
N TRP A 199 7.70 -9.31 7.71
CA TRP A 199 8.01 -9.22 9.13
C TRP A 199 7.57 -10.44 9.90
N ASN A 200 6.30 -10.83 9.75
CA ASN A 200 5.72 -11.98 10.44
C ASN A 200 6.46 -13.27 10.08
N GLU A 201 6.80 -13.46 8.81
CA GLU A 201 7.60 -14.59 8.33
C GLU A 201 9.01 -14.60 8.94
N SER A 202 9.68 -13.45 8.93
CA SER A 202 11.01 -13.29 9.54
C SER A 202 10.98 -13.63 11.03
N MET A 203 9.97 -13.14 11.73
CA MET A 203 9.78 -13.42 13.15
C MET A 203 9.44 -14.89 13.40
N ALA A 204 8.64 -15.53 12.54
CA ALA A 204 8.33 -16.95 12.64
C ALA A 204 9.60 -17.81 12.52
N ARG A 205 10.47 -17.52 11.55
CA ARG A 205 11.74 -18.24 11.36
C ARG A 205 12.72 -17.99 12.51
N LEU A 206 12.83 -16.75 12.98
CA LEU A 206 13.68 -16.44 14.12
C LEU A 206 13.21 -17.12 15.41
N ARG A 207 11.91 -17.35 15.58
CA ARG A 207 11.37 -18.14 16.70
C ARG A 207 11.80 -19.60 16.62
N PHE A 208 11.80 -20.19 15.43
CA PHE A 208 12.20 -21.59 15.23
C PHE A 208 13.69 -21.80 15.55
N LYS A 209 14.56 -20.90 15.09
CA LYS A 209 16.00 -20.97 15.33
C LYS A 209 16.39 -20.67 16.78
N ASN A 210 15.78 -19.65 17.41
CA ASN A 210 16.10 -19.27 18.78
C ASN A 210 15.56 -20.23 19.85
N ARG A 211 14.71 -21.20 19.49
CA ARG A 211 14.21 -22.24 20.42
C ARG A 211 15.33 -23.02 21.10
N SER A 212 16.52 -23.09 20.49
CA SER A 212 17.71 -23.75 21.03
C SER A 212 18.57 -22.84 21.93
N LYS A 213 18.50 -21.50 21.76
CA LYS A 213 19.28 -20.50 22.53
C LYS A 213 18.48 -19.84 23.67
N TYR A 214 17.15 -19.81 23.57
CA TYR A 214 16.23 -19.22 24.55
C TYR A 214 14.96 -20.09 24.66
N PRO A 215 14.22 -20.09 25.79
CA PRO A 215 12.99 -20.87 25.95
C PRO A 215 11.81 -20.41 25.05
N GLY A 216 12.05 -19.57 24.04
CA GLY A 216 11.06 -19.01 23.13
C GLY A 216 10.30 -17.80 23.71
N LEU A 217 9.49 -17.15 22.86
CA LEU A 217 8.56 -16.10 23.29
C LEU A 217 7.45 -16.67 24.20
N CYS A 218 6.98 -15.91 25.18
CA CYS A 218 5.77 -16.28 25.93
C CYS A 218 4.52 -16.10 25.05
N ASP A 219 3.43 -16.80 25.39
CA ASP A 219 2.19 -16.77 24.60
C ASP A 219 1.62 -15.35 24.41
N ILE A 220 1.79 -14.48 25.41
CA ILE A 220 1.36 -13.08 25.34
C ILE A 220 2.18 -12.31 24.30
N CYS A 221 3.50 -12.48 24.30
CA CYS A 221 4.36 -11.86 23.29
C CYS A 221 4.06 -12.43 21.90
N ILE A 222 3.81 -13.75 21.80
CA ILE A 222 3.43 -14.39 20.54
C ILE A 222 2.14 -13.76 19.98
N LYS A 223 1.07 -13.71 20.77
CA LYS A 223 -0.22 -13.12 20.38
C LYS A 223 -0.11 -11.65 20.02
N SER A 224 0.65 -10.88 20.81
CA SER A 224 0.87 -9.45 20.55
C SER A 224 1.43 -9.18 19.15
N PHE A 225 2.23 -10.11 18.61
CA PHE A 225 2.77 -10.03 17.25
C PHE A 225 1.82 -10.59 16.18
N SER A 226 1.11 -11.67 16.47
CA SER A 226 0.23 -12.33 15.49
C SER A 226 -1.02 -11.51 15.17
N ASP A 227 -1.58 -10.80 16.15
CA ASP A 227 -2.88 -10.12 16.00
C ASP A 227 -2.76 -8.68 15.47
N GLY A 228 -1.55 -8.23 15.11
CA GLY A 228 -1.29 -6.90 14.54
C GLY A 228 -1.65 -5.69 15.41
N ASN A 229 -2.35 -5.86 16.55
CA ASN A 229 -3.00 -4.75 17.27
C ASN A 229 -3.09 -4.97 18.79
N GLY A 230 -2.13 -5.67 19.42
CA GLY A 230 -1.99 -5.67 20.88
C GLY A 230 -1.19 -4.46 21.37
N LEU A 231 -1.48 -3.91 22.55
CA LEU A 231 -0.82 -2.75 23.19
C LEU A 231 0.73 -2.84 23.26
N GLY A 232 1.31 -4.04 23.09
CA GLY A 232 2.77 -4.25 23.02
C GLY A 232 3.38 -3.98 21.64
N ALA A 233 2.87 -4.61 20.58
CA ALA A 233 3.41 -4.48 19.21
C ALA A 233 2.97 -3.20 18.50
N SER A 234 1.74 -2.74 18.77
CA SER A 234 1.18 -1.51 18.21
C SER A 234 1.98 -0.25 18.58
N SER A 235 2.78 -0.28 19.65
CA SER A 235 3.67 0.84 20.00
C SER A 235 4.95 0.94 19.15
N TRP A 236 5.36 -0.14 18.46
CA TRP A 236 6.63 -0.19 17.73
C TRP A 236 6.48 -0.02 16.22
N LEU A 237 5.38 -0.53 15.67
CA LEU A 237 5.00 -0.42 14.26
C LEU A 237 3.60 0.18 14.18
N ASP A 238 3.41 1.31 14.86
CA ASP A 238 2.13 2.02 14.82
C ASP A 238 1.83 2.43 13.38
N TYR A 239 0.94 1.65 12.75
CA TYR A 239 0.48 1.85 11.40
C TYR A 239 -0.13 3.24 11.22
N GLN A 240 -0.78 3.80 12.25
CA GLN A 240 -1.38 5.13 12.17
C GLN A 240 -0.32 6.22 12.07
N SER A 241 0.74 6.14 12.88
CA SER A 241 1.87 7.06 12.73
C SER A 241 2.56 6.94 11.37
N ASP A 242 2.69 5.73 10.80
CA ASP A 242 3.27 5.58 9.45
C ASP A 242 2.32 6.16 8.38
N VAL A 243 1.01 6.01 8.54
CA VAL A 243 -0.02 6.67 7.72
C VAL A 243 0.06 8.20 7.83
N GLU A 244 0.28 8.75 9.02
CA GLU A 244 0.46 10.19 9.23
C GLU A 244 1.72 10.71 8.51
N ILE A 245 2.81 9.94 8.54
CA ILE A 245 4.01 10.25 7.76
C ILE A 245 3.66 10.26 6.27
N VAL A 246 3.03 9.21 5.75
CA VAL A 246 2.63 9.15 4.33
C VAL A 246 1.76 10.35 3.96
N ARG A 247 0.72 10.66 4.73
CA ARG A 247 -0.15 11.81 4.48
C ARG A 247 0.57 13.15 4.53
N ARG A 248 1.66 13.26 5.29
CA ARG A 248 2.48 14.48 5.33
C ARG A 248 3.36 14.59 4.09
N GLU A 249 4.06 13.53 3.71
CA GLU A 249 5.02 13.54 2.60
C GLU A 249 4.34 13.51 1.21
N MET A 250 3.10 13.03 1.13
CA MET A 250 2.30 13.01 -0.09
C MET A 250 1.56 14.33 -0.36
N LYS A 251 1.58 15.30 0.58
CA LYS A 251 1.02 16.62 0.32
C LYS A 251 1.91 17.38 -0.69
N PRO A 252 1.33 17.97 -1.74
CA PRO A 252 2.06 18.78 -2.71
C PRO A 252 2.64 20.06 -2.09
#